data_AF-A0A3D5M787-F1
#
_entry.id   AF-A0A3D5M787-F1
#
_cell.length_a   1.000
_cell.length_b   1.000
_cell.length_c   1.000
_cell.angle_alpha   90.00
_cell.angle_beta   90.00
_cell.angle_gamma   90.00
#
_symmetry.space_group_name_H-M   'P 1'
#
loop_
_entity.id
_entity.type
_entity.pdbx_description
1 polymer ?
#
loop_
_entity_poly.entity_id
_entity_poly.type
_entity_poly.pdbx_seq_one_letter_code
_entity_poly.pdbx_strand_id
1 'polypeptide(L)'
;MMPDNTGWIQNPRLIRNSVLQNAIMISALLCALLCGCSPQSEPNPQASNSTKNTFRLLSLPTHQDILQRNGTQDPGTILDVKSTGLVVLDLEGDGTSEILLTSGSTLEKWNKGEAGFDPQLLRCSPDGELTEIPGAAGIPALRWTCGAAAAD
;
A
#
# COMPACT_ATOMS: atom_id res chain seq x y z
N MET A 1 -5.94 70.90 32.27
CA MET A 1 -4.97 70.82 31.16
C MET A 1 -5.33 69.56 30.38
N MET A 2 -6.04 69.72 29.25
CA MET A 2 -6.42 68.60 28.37
C MET A 2 -5.25 68.29 27.42
N PRO A 3 -5.10 67.03 26.96
CA PRO A 3 -4.53 66.76 25.67
C PRO A 3 -5.60 66.38 24.64
N ASP A 4 -5.32 66.88 23.45
CA ASP A 4 -6.13 66.98 22.25
C ASP A 4 -6.52 65.64 21.64
N ASN A 5 -7.70 65.65 21.01
CA ASN A 5 -8.25 64.57 20.21
C ASN A 5 -8.27 65.04 18.75
N THR A 6 -7.23 64.77 17.96
CA THR A 6 -7.29 64.87 16.49
C THR A 6 -6.17 64.06 15.82
N GLY A 7 -6.51 63.20 14.85
CA GLY A 7 -5.55 62.76 13.84
C GLY A 7 -5.47 61.28 13.46
N TRP A 8 -6.55 60.48 13.53
CA TRP A 8 -6.55 59.18 12.84
C TRP A 8 -6.73 59.39 11.34
N ILE A 9 -5.61 59.46 10.63
CA ILE A 9 -5.55 59.37 9.16
C ILE A 9 -6.07 57.98 8.77
N GLN A 10 -7.32 57.89 8.33
CA GLN A 10 -7.80 56.68 7.66
C GLN A 10 -7.06 56.53 6.33
N ASN A 11 -6.16 55.55 6.27
CA ASN A 11 -5.38 55.25 5.08
C ASN A 11 -6.28 54.60 4.00
N PRO A 12 -6.62 55.28 2.89
CA PRO A 12 -7.53 54.75 1.87
C PRO A 12 -6.94 53.54 1.11
N ARG A 13 -5.62 53.31 1.21
CA ARG A 13 -4.94 52.14 0.66
C ARG A 13 -5.27 50.84 1.39
N LEU A 14 -5.57 50.89 2.69
CA LEU A 14 -5.88 49.69 3.49
C LEU A 14 -7.31 49.19 3.23
N ILE A 15 -8.27 50.10 3.00
CA ILE A 15 -9.67 49.78 2.70
C ILE A 15 -9.82 49.17 1.30
N ARG A 16 -9.05 49.67 0.32
CA ARG A 16 -9.07 49.13 -1.05
C ARG A 16 -8.51 47.71 -1.10
N ASN A 17 -7.51 47.40 -0.29
CA ASN A 17 -6.95 46.05 -0.20
C ASN A 17 -7.89 45.06 0.47
N SER A 18 -8.61 45.44 1.53
CA SER A 18 -9.54 44.52 2.20
C SER A 18 -10.76 44.17 1.34
N VAL A 19 -11.28 45.12 0.55
CA VAL A 19 -12.41 44.86 -0.37
C VAL A 19 -11.98 43.98 -1.56
N LEU A 20 -10.79 44.22 -2.14
CA LEU A 20 -10.23 43.37 -3.19
C LEU A 20 -9.90 41.96 -2.68
N GLN A 21 -9.36 41.85 -1.48
CA GLN A 21 -9.00 40.57 -0.86
C GLN A 21 -10.26 39.76 -0.47
N ASN A 22 -11.32 40.43 0.00
CA ASN A 22 -12.61 39.77 0.27
C ASN A 22 -13.31 39.32 -1.02
N ALA A 23 -13.23 40.09 -2.11
CA ALA A 23 -13.80 39.71 -3.40
C ALA A 23 -13.08 38.49 -4.02
N ILE A 24 -11.76 38.40 -3.89
CA ILE A 24 -10.97 37.24 -4.33
C ILE A 24 -11.33 35.98 -3.52
N MET A 25 -11.50 36.11 -2.20
CA MET A 25 -11.86 34.98 -1.33
C MET A 25 -13.28 34.46 -1.61
N ILE A 26 -14.25 35.34 -1.87
CA ILE A 26 -15.63 34.95 -2.21
C ILE A 26 -15.68 34.27 -3.58
N SER A 27 -14.92 34.77 -4.57
CA SER A 27 -14.82 34.15 -5.90
C SER A 27 -14.17 32.75 -5.84
N ALA A 28 -13.14 32.55 -5.02
CA ALA A 28 -12.50 31.26 -4.84
C ALA A 28 -13.42 30.23 -4.15
N LEU A 29 -14.20 30.66 -3.15
CA LEU A 29 -15.17 29.82 -2.46
C LEU A 29 -16.34 29.41 -3.38
N LEU A 30 -16.78 30.31 -4.26
CA LEU A 30 -17.83 30.03 -5.24
C LEU A 30 -17.34 29.09 -6.36
N CYS A 31 -16.09 29.21 -6.81
CA CYS A 31 -15.45 28.26 -7.73
C CYS A 31 -15.32 26.85 -7.14
N ALA A 32 -15.00 26.74 -5.85
CA ALA A 32 -14.90 25.44 -5.16
C ALA A 32 -16.26 24.75 -4.98
N LEU A 33 -17.36 25.51 -4.95
CA LEU A 33 -18.72 24.95 -4.85
C LEU A 33 -19.30 24.52 -6.21
N LEU A 34 -18.85 25.13 -7.32
CA LEU A 34 -19.32 24.83 -8.68
C LEU A 34 -18.45 23.81 -9.41
N CYS A 35 -17.15 23.76 -9.10
CA CYS A 35 -16.27 22.67 -9.53
C CYS A 35 -16.37 21.56 -8.49
N GLY A 36 -17.25 20.58 -8.73
CA GLY A 36 -17.35 19.35 -7.96
C GLY A 36 -16.08 18.48 -8.07
N CYS A 37 -14.94 18.99 -7.63
CA CYS A 37 -13.77 18.19 -7.30
C CYS A 37 -14.14 17.40 -6.04
N SER A 38 -14.83 16.28 -6.25
CA SER A 38 -14.86 15.22 -5.26
C SER A 38 -13.39 14.89 -4.95
N PRO A 39 -12.93 14.95 -3.70
CA PRO A 39 -11.64 14.38 -3.36
C PRO A 39 -11.69 12.93 -3.82
N GLN A 40 -10.87 12.59 -4.82
CA GLN A 40 -10.68 11.23 -5.25
C GLN A 40 -10.20 10.50 -4.00
N SER A 41 -11.10 9.72 -3.41
CA SER A 41 -10.72 8.80 -2.36
C SER A 41 -9.65 7.92 -3.00
N GLU A 42 -8.42 7.95 -2.50
CA GLU A 42 -7.49 6.89 -2.82
C GLU A 42 -8.25 5.58 -2.58
N PRO A 43 -8.18 4.60 -3.50
CA PRO A 43 -8.86 3.35 -3.31
C PRO A 43 -8.41 2.81 -1.96
N ASN A 44 -9.29 2.87 -0.95
CA ASN A 44 -9.09 2.19 0.31
C ASN A 44 -9.12 0.72 -0.07
N PRO A 45 -7.97 0.05 -0.17
CA PRO A 45 -7.98 -1.28 -0.72
C PRO A 45 -8.48 -2.12 0.44
N GLN A 46 -9.79 -2.38 0.47
CA GLN A 46 -10.41 -3.23 1.47
C GLN A 46 -9.64 -4.53 1.43
N ALA A 47 -8.83 -4.70 2.47
CA ALA A 47 -8.01 -5.87 2.64
C ALA A 47 -8.96 -7.06 2.68
N SER A 48 -8.78 -8.00 1.75
CA SER A 48 -9.23 -9.36 1.99
C SER A 48 -8.71 -9.76 3.37
N ASN A 49 -9.62 -10.13 4.27
CA ASN A 49 -9.33 -10.53 5.65
C ASN A 49 -8.63 -11.91 5.70
N SER A 50 -7.68 -12.19 4.80
CA SER A 50 -6.80 -13.34 4.96
C SER A 50 -5.78 -13.00 6.04
N THR A 51 -5.99 -13.55 7.23
CA THR A 51 -5.11 -13.41 8.40
C THR A 51 -3.80 -14.18 8.23
N LYS A 52 -3.56 -14.78 7.06
CA LYS A 52 -2.30 -15.46 6.73
C LYS A 52 -1.37 -14.46 6.07
N ASN A 53 -0.63 -13.80 6.95
CA ASN A 53 0.25 -12.69 6.72
C ASN A 53 1.13 -12.84 5.47
N THR A 54 1.44 -11.67 4.90
CA THR A 54 2.60 -11.33 4.05
C THR A 54 2.28 -11.07 2.59
N PHE A 55 1.14 -11.55 2.10
CA PHE A 55 0.66 -11.29 0.75
C PHE A 55 -0.64 -10.52 0.73
N ARG A 56 -0.71 -9.49 -0.11
CA ARG A 56 -1.95 -8.75 -0.36
C ARG A 56 -2.23 -8.81 -1.84
N LEU A 57 -3.37 -9.40 -2.19
CA LEU A 57 -3.93 -9.27 -3.52
C LEU A 57 -4.40 -7.82 -3.69
N LEU A 58 -3.78 -7.08 -4.60
CA LEU A 58 -4.27 -5.77 -5.01
C LEU A 58 -5.14 -6.01 -6.24
N SER A 59 -6.44 -5.81 -6.10
CA SER A 59 -7.34 -5.79 -7.26
C SER A 59 -7.25 -4.39 -7.88
N LEU A 60 -6.54 -4.26 -8.98
CA LEU A 60 -6.64 -3.11 -9.86
C LEU A 60 -7.75 -3.36 -10.88
N PRO A 61 -8.33 -2.32 -11.52
CA PRO A 61 -9.43 -2.49 -12.48
C PRO A 61 -9.13 -3.41 -13.66
N THR A 62 -7.85 -3.71 -13.91
CA THR A 62 -7.39 -4.47 -15.08
C THR A 62 -6.46 -5.64 -14.75
N HIS A 63 -5.93 -5.73 -13.53
CA HIS A 63 -4.92 -6.73 -13.15
C HIS A 63 -5.00 -7.08 -11.65
N GLN A 64 -4.54 -8.28 -11.30
CA GLN A 64 -4.31 -8.70 -9.91
C GLN A 64 -2.82 -8.62 -9.60
N ASP A 65 -2.43 -7.92 -8.53
CA ASP A 65 -1.04 -7.88 -8.07
C ASP A 65 -0.88 -8.59 -6.73
N ILE A 66 0.33 -9.09 -6.46
CA ILE A 66 0.69 -9.70 -5.19
C ILE A 66 1.90 -8.96 -4.60
N LEU A 67 1.75 -8.44 -3.38
CA LEU A 67 2.88 -7.90 -2.61
C LEU A 67 3.52 -9.01 -1.76
N GLN A 68 4.78 -9.36 -2.02
CA GLN A 68 5.56 -10.29 -1.20
C GLN A 68 6.50 -9.54 -0.26
N ARG A 69 6.53 -9.93 1.02
CA ARG A 69 7.41 -9.34 2.04
C ARG A 69 7.84 -10.39 3.07
N ASN A 70 8.48 -9.98 4.16
CA ASN A 70 8.76 -10.82 5.32
C ASN A 70 8.28 -10.05 6.55
N GLY A 71 7.00 -10.20 6.91
CA GLY A 71 6.34 -9.41 7.95
C GLY A 71 5.56 -8.20 7.41
N THR A 72 4.88 -7.50 8.31
CA THR A 72 3.93 -6.42 7.96
C THR A 72 4.44 -5.02 8.25
N GLN A 73 5.46 -4.89 9.09
CA GLN A 73 6.09 -3.62 9.45
C GLN A 73 7.28 -3.33 8.55
N ASP A 74 7.51 -2.05 8.25
CA ASP A 74 8.68 -1.63 7.49
C ASP A 74 9.96 -1.90 8.29
N PRO A 75 11.00 -2.46 7.66
CA PRO A 75 12.22 -2.80 8.36
C PRO A 75 12.97 -1.53 8.78
N GLY A 76 13.27 -1.40 10.08
CA GLY A 76 14.09 -0.32 10.63
C GLY A 76 15.60 -0.50 10.45
N THR A 77 16.03 -1.63 9.88
CA THR A 77 17.43 -1.97 9.63
C THR A 77 17.55 -2.80 8.36
N ILE A 78 18.66 -2.61 7.64
CA ILE A 78 19.00 -3.45 6.49
C ILE A 78 19.65 -4.72 7.05
N LEU A 79 18.93 -5.83 6.97
CA LEU A 79 19.50 -7.15 7.17
C LEU A 79 20.04 -7.61 5.81
N ASP A 80 21.28 -8.14 5.76
CA ASP A 80 21.84 -8.71 4.54
C ASP A 80 21.17 -10.05 4.22
N VAL A 81 19.92 -9.96 3.80
CA VAL A 81 19.07 -11.07 3.40
C VAL A 81 18.69 -10.82 1.97
N LYS A 82 18.99 -11.78 1.10
CA LYS A 82 18.41 -11.79 -0.23
C LYS A 82 16.91 -11.94 -0.07
N SER A 83 16.17 -11.13 -0.82
CA SER A 83 14.72 -11.13 -0.85
C SER A 83 14.14 -12.54 -0.97
N THR A 84 12.84 -12.65 -0.77
CA THR A 84 12.07 -13.88 -0.93
C THR A 84 12.23 -14.52 -2.32
N GLY A 85 11.75 -15.76 -2.46
CA GLY A 85 11.76 -16.51 -3.70
C GLY A 85 10.40 -16.53 -4.39
N LEU A 86 10.44 -16.64 -5.72
CA LEU A 86 9.28 -16.88 -6.58
C LEU A 86 9.63 -18.02 -7.54
N VAL A 87 8.69 -18.94 -7.72
CA VAL A 87 8.75 -20.03 -8.70
C VAL A 87 7.44 -20.02 -9.49
N VAL A 88 7.53 -20.28 -10.79
CA VAL A 88 6.38 -20.56 -11.66
C VAL A 88 6.62 -21.91 -12.30
N LEU A 89 5.70 -22.85 -12.12
CA LEU A 89 5.78 -24.21 -12.66
C LEU A 89 4.36 -24.74 -12.90
N ASP A 90 4.14 -25.43 -14.01
CA ASP A 90 2.93 -26.22 -14.25
C ASP A 90 3.08 -27.56 -13.51
N LEU A 91 2.49 -27.68 -12.31
CA LEU A 91 2.69 -28.85 -11.45
C LEU A 91 1.94 -30.08 -11.94
N GLU A 92 0.82 -29.87 -12.64
CA GLU A 92 -0.09 -30.95 -13.05
C GLU A 92 0.04 -31.29 -14.56
N GLY A 93 0.79 -30.49 -15.32
CA GLY A 93 0.97 -30.64 -16.76
C GLY A 93 -0.30 -30.31 -17.56
N ASP A 94 -1.22 -29.53 -16.98
CA ASP A 94 -2.52 -29.22 -17.57
C ASP A 94 -2.53 -27.90 -18.37
N GLY A 95 -1.36 -27.26 -18.48
CA GLY A 95 -1.19 -25.96 -19.13
C GLY A 95 -1.50 -24.76 -18.23
N THR A 96 -1.84 -24.99 -16.96
CA THR A 96 -2.04 -23.96 -15.94
C THR A 96 -0.80 -23.87 -15.06
N SER A 97 -0.26 -22.68 -14.86
CA SER A 97 0.91 -22.52 -13.98
C SER A 97 0.50 -22.27 -12.54
N GLU A 98 1.20 -22.91 -11.62
CA GLU A 98 1.23 -22.53 -10.22
C GLU A 98 2.39 -21.57 -9.92
N ILE A 99 2.15 -20.65 -8.99
CA ILE A 99 3.09 -19.67 -8.48
C ILE A 99 3.37 -19.99 -7.01
N LEU A 100 4.61 -20.38 -6.70
CA LEU A 100 5.09 -20.51 -5.34
C LEU A 100 5.82 -19.24 -4.92
N LEU A 101 5.39 -18.66 -3.80
CA LEU A 101 6.00 -17.50 -3.18
C LEU A 101 6.53 -17.91 -1.81
N THR A 102 7.86 -17.87 -1.63
CA THR A 102 8.45 -18.21 -0.33
C THR A 102 8.34 -17.04 0.64
N SER A 103 8.20 -17.33 1.93
CA SER A 103 8.28 -16.31 2.98
C SER A 103 9.26 -16.76 4.04
N GLY A 104 10.06 -15.81 4.51
CA GLY A 104 11.05 -16.01 5.56
C GLY A 104 10.50 -15.56 6.90
N SER A 105 11.36 -15.02 7.75
CA SER A 105 10.99 -14.53 9.08
C SER A 105 11.27 -13.03 9.22
N THR A 106 10.88 -12.47 10.36
CA THR A 106 11.38 -11.18 10.84
C THR A 106 12.49 -11.41 11.86
N LEU A 107 13.32 -10.39 12.09
CA LEU A 107 14.32 -10.45 13.18
C LEU A 107 13.67 -10.72 14.55
N GLU A 108 12.47 -10.17 14.77
CA GLU A 108 11.70 -10.39 15.99
C GLU A 108 11.31 -11.87 16.18
N LYS A 109 10.69 -12.49 15.16
CA LYS A 109 10.30 -13.90 15.20
C LYS A 109 11.52 -14.82 15.32
N TRP A 110 12.62 -14.49 14.62
CA TRP A 110 13.90 -15.18 14.76
C TRP A 110 14.43 -15.16 16.19
N ASN A 111 14.49 -13.98 16.83
CA ASN A 111 14.99 -13.83 18.19
C ASN A 111 14.13 -14.57 19.23
N LYS A 112 12.82 -14.74 18.96
CA LYS A 112 11.91 -15.55 19.79
C LYS A 112 11.99 -17.06 19.52
N GLY A 113 12.78 -17.49 18.53
CA GLY A 113 12.88 -18.90 18.13
C GLY A 113 11.65 -19.43 17.40
N GLU A 114 10.78 -18.55 16.91
CA GLU A 114 9.55 -18.91 16.20
C GLU A 114 9.85 -19.40 14.77
N ALA A 115 8.90 -20.15 14.19
CA ALA A 115 8.90 -20.42 12.75
C ALA A 115 8.75 -19.11 11.96
N GLY A 116 9.14 -19.13 10.68
CA GLY A 116 8.90 -18.00 9.78
C GLY A 116 7.43 -17.87 9.40
N PHE A 117 7.16 -17.18 8.29
CA PHE A 117 5.84 -17.16 7.68
C PHE A 117 5.69 -18.32 6.71
N ASP A 118 4.44 -18.78 6.55
CA ASP A 118 4.12 -19.83 5.58
C ASP A 118 4.38 -19.34 4.15
N PRO A 119 4.94 -20.20 3.27
CA PRO A 119 4.92 -19.91 1.84
C PRO A 119 3.49 -19.95 1.29
N GLN A 120 3.27 -19.31 0.15
CA GLN A 120 2.01 -19.38 -0.58
C GLN A 120 2.19 -20.08 -1.90
N LEU A 121 1.26 -20.98 -2.22
CA LEU A 121 1.13 -21.58 -3.54
C LEU A 121 -0.18 -21.11 -4.13
N LEU A 122 -0.13 -20.57 -5.34
CA LEU A 122 -1.29 -20.01 -6.03
C LEU A 122 -1.44 -20.69 -7.38
N ARG A 123 -2.67 -21.04 -7.75
CA ARG A 123 -3.01 -21.41 -9.13
C ARG A 123 -3.36 -20.14 -9.89
N CYS A 124 -2.72 -19.93 -11.05
CA CYS A 124 -3.05 -18.85 -11.97
C CYS A 124 -3.88 -19.40 -13.13
N SER A 125 -5.18 -19.10 -13.15
CA SER A 125 -6.04 -19.54 -14.24
C SER A 125 -5.64 -18.91 -15.59
N PRO A 126 -6.13 -19.43 -16.73
CA PRO A 126 -5.85 -18.87 -18.06
C PRO A 126 -6.28 -17.41 -18.24
N ASP A 127 -7.29 -16.95 -17.50
CA ASP A 127 -7.77 -15.56 -17.46
C ASP A 127 -7.06 -14.68 -16.41
N GLY A 128 -6.08 -15.23 -15.69
CA GLY A 128 -5.24 -14.51 -14.74
C GLY A 128 -5.83 -14.39 -13.33
N GLU A 129 -6.84 -15.19 -12.99
CA GLU A 129 -7.35 -15.30 -11.63
C GLU A 129 -6.39 -16.11 -10.76
N LEU A 130 -6.08 -15.59 -9.57
CA LEU A 130 -5.19 -16.24 -8.60
C LEU A 130 -6.00 -16.90 -7.49
N THR A 131 -5.86 -18.22 -7.36
CA THR A 131 -6.51 -19.02 -6.30
C THR A 131 -5.47 -19.66 -5.38
N GLU A 132 -5.60 -19.48 -4.07
CA GLU A 132 -4.69 -20.12 -3.10
C GLU A 132 -4.87 -21.65 -3.07
N ILE A 133 -3.75 -22.37 -3.16
CA ILE A 133 -3.66 -23.81 -2.90
C ILE A 133 -3.25 -24.00 -1.43
N PRO A 134 -4.14 -24.54 -0.58
CA PRO A 134 -3.87 -24.68 0.85
C PRO A 134 -2.66 -25.55 1.14
N GLY A 135 -1.85 -25.14 2.12
CA GLY A 135 -0.73 -25.92 2.64
C GLY A 135 0.52 -25.91 1.76
N ALA A 136 0.52 -25.15 0.64
CA ALA A 136 1.69 -24.90 -0.20
C ALA A 136 2.51 -26.18 -0.52
N ALA A 137 1.82 -27.24 -0.93
CA ALA A 137 2.40 -28.55 -1.23
C ALA A 137 3.25 -29.15 -0.09
N GLY A 138 2.95 -28.79 1.17
CA GLY A 138 3.66 -29.29 2.36
C GLY A 138 4.98 -28.57 2.65
N ILE A 139 5.31 -27.48 1.94
CA ILE A 139 6.51 -26.69 2.23
C ILE A 139 6.32 -25.99 3.58
N PRO A 140 7.19 -26.24 4.58
CA PRO A 140 7.01 -25.69 5.91
C PRO A 140 7.40 -24.20 5.97
N ALA A 141 6.92 -23.49 6.99
CA ALA A 141 7.41 -22.16 7.35
C ALA A 141 8.89 -22.22 7.77
N LEU A 142 9.78 -21.85 6.86
CA LEU A 142 11.22 -21.80 7.11
C LEU A 142 11.60 -20.51 7.83
N ARG A 143 12.60 -20.58 8.72
CA ARG A 143 13.07 -19.41 9.47
C ARG A 143 13.67 -18.32 8.58
N TRP A 144 14.43 -18.71 7.56
CA TRP A 144 14.94 -17.78 6.55
C TRP A 144 14.79 -18.44 5.19
N THR A 145 14.44 -17.64 4.20
CA THR A 145 14.34 -18.07 2.80
C THR A 145 15.08 -17.09 1.92
N CYS A 146 15.71 -17.61 0.88
CA CYS A 146 16.34 -16.81 -0.16
C CYS A 146 16.19 -17.55 -1.51
N GLY A 147 15.46 -16.93 -2.44
CA GLY A 147 15.18 -17.54 -3.73
C GLY A 147 14.31 -18.82 -3.65
N ALA A 148 14.04 -19.36 -4.83
CA ALA A 148 13.40 -20.65 -5.06
C ALA A 148 13.81 -21.13 -6.46
N ALA A 149 13.80 -22.43 -6.69
CA ALA A 149 14.08 -23.03 -7.99
C ALA A 149 13.09 -24.17 -8.26
N ALA A 150 12.74 -24.33 -9.52
CA ALA A 150 11.85 -25.38 -10.01
C ALA A 150 12.41 -25.96 -11.31
N ALA A 151 12.03 -27.20 -11.59
CA ALA A 151 12.37 -27.92 -12.80
C ALA A 151 11.25 -28.92 -13.13
N ASP A 152 11.18 -29.30 -14.39
CA ASP A 152 10.35 -30.37 -14.96
C ASP A 152 11.28 -31.54 -15.37
#